data_AF-A0A0L8SDB2-F1
#
_entry.id   AF-A0A0L8SDB2-F1
#
_cell.length_a   1.000
_cell.length_b   1.000
_cell.length_c   1.000
_cell.angle_alpha   90.00
_cell.angle_beta   90.00
_cell.angle_gamma   90.00
#
_symmetry.space_group_name_H-M   'P 1'
#
loop_
_entity.id
_entity.type
_entity.pdbx_description
1 polymer ?
#
loop_
_entity_poly.entity_id
_entity_poly.type
_entity_poly.pdbx_seq_one_letter_code
_entity_poly.pdbx_strand_id
1 'polypeptide(L)'
;MTLNNMRVMELLIKMAHHRQTCLPLVDPHSHMNIARSAYRFVKIEKVMIKKMVDLFFDQNGDDFIAEHANKTGIATLGNYKEMHFMNAQLLSELKQLLRELDDANLTALISYWVAALQVENDELEKHLPQGE
;
A
#
# COMPACT_ATOMS: atom_id res chain seq x y z
N MET A 1 6.73 17.24 -15.93
CA MET A 1 5.89 16.34 -15.11
C MET A 1 4.44 16.49 -15.57
N THR A 2 3.76 15.43 -15.99
CA THR A 2 2.34 15.49 -16.42
C THR A 2 1.40 15.52 -15.20
N LEU A 3 0.12 15.87 -15.40
CA LEU A 3 -0.90 15.81 -14.33
C LEU A 3 -1.02 14.41 -13.74
N ASN A 4 -0.98 13.38 -14.59
CA ASN A 4 -0.97 11.98 -14.16
C ASN A 4 0.26 11.66 -13.32
N ASN A 5 1.45 12.14 -13.70
CA ASN A 5 2.66 11.91 -12.92
C ASN A 5 2.59 12.57 -11.53
N MET A 6 1.96 13.75 -11.40
CA MET A 6 1.76 14.37 -10.08
C MET A 6 0.83 13.54 -9.20
N ARG A 7 -0.30 13.08 -9.74
CA ARG A 7 -1.25 12.23 -9.01
C ARG A 7 -0.65 10.88 -8.61
N VAL A 8 0.13 10.27 -9.49
CA VAL A 8 0.89 9.05 -9.20
C VAL A 8 1.88 9.32 -8.07
N MET A 9 2.64 10.42 -8.13
CA MET A 9 3.60 10.78 -7.08
C MET A 9 2.91 10.91 -5.71
N GLU A 10 1.82 11.68 -5.62
CA GLU A 10 1.04 11.85 -4.38
C GLU A 10 0.56 10.51 -3.82
N LEU A 11 0.09 9.61 -4.69
CA LEU A 11 -0.31 8.27 -4.29
C LEU A 11 0.87 7.46 -3.73
N LEU A 12 2.03 7.46 -4.40
CA LEU A 12 3.19 6.70 -3.95
C LEU A 12 3.70 7.20 -2.59
N ILE A 13 3.65 8.50 -2.34
CA ILE A 13 3.95 9.09 -1.04
C ILE A 13 2.97 8.58 0.03
N LYS A 14 1.66 8.58 -0.27
CA LYS A 14 0.65 8.05 0.65
C LYS A 14 0.84 6.57 0.95
N MET A 15 1.16 5.76 -0.07
CA MET A 15 1.48 4.35 0.11
C MET A 15 2.73 4.15 0.98
N ALA A 16 3.77 4.97 0.79
CA ALA A 16 4.96 4.91 1.64
C ALA A 16 4.63 5.22 3.11
N HIS A 17 3.78 6.21 3.38
CA HIS A 17 3.29 6.51 4.72
C HIS A 17 2.42 5.37 5.29
N HIS A 18 1.45 4.88 4.52
CA HIS A 18 0.57 3.78 4.93
C HIS A 18 1.37 2.54 5.31
N ARG A 19 2.33 2.17 4.46
CA ARG A 19 3.26 1.08 4.72
C ARG A 19 3.97 1.27 6.06
N GLN A 20 4.53 2.46 6.32
CA GLN A 20 5.23 2.76 7.57
C GLN A 20 4.32 2.60 8.80
N THR A 21 3.07 3.07 8.71
CA THR A 21 2.04 2.91 9.74
C THR A 21 1.75 1.44 10.07
N CYS A 22 1.79 0.56 9.06
CA CYS A 22 1.49 -0.87 9.21
C CYS A 22 2.66 -1.72 9.71
N LEU A 23 3.92 -1.28 9.52
CA LEU A 23 5.11 -2.07 9.85
C LEU A 23 5.16 -2.63 11.28
N PRO A 24 4.69 -1.93 12.34
CA PRO A 24 4.71 -2.47 13.70
C PRO A 24 3.91 -3.77 13.89
N LEU A 25 2.91 -4.03 13.05
CA LEU A 25 2.07 -5.23 13.10
C LEU A 25 2.56 -6.35 12.18
N VAL A 26 3.62 -6.10 11.41
CA VAL A 26 4.11 -7.01 10.39
C VAL A 26 5.25 -7.83 10.93
N ASP A 27 5.05 -9.15 11.02
CA ASP A 27 6.10 -10.11 11.32
C ASP A 27 6.30 -11.09 10.14
N PRO A 28 7.43 -11.01 9.41
CA PRO A 28 7.72 -11.89 8.28
C PRO A 28 7.97 -13.36 8.69
N HIS A 29 8.26 -13.62 9.97
CA HIS A 29 8.52 -14.96 10.49
C HIS A 29 7.30 -15.59 11.18
N SER A 30 6.21 -14.84 11.33
CA SER A 30 4.99 -15.36 11.91
C SER A 30 4.34 -16.42 11.01
N HIS A 31 3.92 -17.51 11.64
CA HIS A 31 3.13 -18.56 11.00
C HIS A 31 1.63 -18.30 11.06
N MET A 32 1.19 -17.25 11.76
CA MET A 32 -0.23 -16.88 11.81
C MET A 32 -0.68 -16.34 10.46
N ASN A 33 -1.81 -16.84 9.93
CA ASN A 33 -2.30 -16.42 8.62
C ASN A 33 -2.55 -14.91 8.54
N ILE A 34 -3.12 -14.31 9.60
CA ILE A 34 -3.34 -12.85 9.68
C ILE A 34 -2.04 -12.03 9.53
N ALA A 35 -0.97 -12.47 10.19
CA ALA A 35 0.34 -11.82 10.13
C ALA A 35 0.98 -12.00 8.75
N ARG A 36 0.79 -13.18 8.12
CA ARG A 36 1.27 -13.43 6.75
C ARG A 36 0.55 -12.55 5.73
N SER A 37 -0.76 -12.36 5.85
CA SER A 37 -1.53 -11.48 4.96
C SER A 37 -1.12 -10.02 5.15
N ALA A 38 -0.96 -9.56 6.40
CA ALA A 38 -0.43 -8.25 6.72
C ALA A 38 0.96 -8.01 6.11
N TYR A 39 1.87 -8.98 6.25
CA TYR A 39 3.21 -8.93 5.65
C TYR A 39 3.15 -8.85 4.12
N ARG A 40 2.30 -9.67 3.49
CA ARG A 40 2.16 -9.66 2.02
C ARG A 40 1.60 -8.36 1.51
N PHE A 41 0.63 -7.76 2.21
CA PHE A 41 0.09 -6.45 1.86
C PHE A 41 1.21 -5.39 1.80
N VAL A 42 1.98 -5.20 2.87
CA VAL A 42 3.06 -4.20 2.90
C VAL A 42 4.23 -4.52 1.96
N LYS A 43 4.40 -5.81 1.60
CA LYS A 43 5.36 -6.25 0.59
C LYS A 43 4.90 -5.86 -0.81
N ILE A 44 3.60 -6.03 -1.12
CA ILE A 44 3.02 -5.60 -2.39
C ILE A 44 3.15 -4.08 -2.53
N GLU A 45 2.84 -3.32 -1.47
CA GLU A 45 3.05 -1.86 -1.46
C GLU A 45 4.50 -1.51 -1.80
N LYS A 46 5.47 -2.15 -1.13
CA LYS A 46 6.90 -1.93 -1.42
C LYS A 46 7.23 -2.18 -2.88
N VAL A 47 6.79 -3.31 -3.44
CA VAL A 47 7.11 -3.68 -4.84
C VAL A 47 6.44 -2.73 -5.83
N MET A 48 5.19 -2.33 -5.56
CA MET A 48 4.47 -1.35 -6.37
C MET A 48 5.21 -0.01 -6.37
N ILE A 49 5.54 0.52 -5.18
CA ILE A 49 6.27 1.79 -5.06
C ILE A 49 7.55 1.73 -5.86
N LYS A 50 8.39 0.71 -5.65
CA LYS A 50 9.66 0.59 -6.35
C LYS A 50 9.49 0.62 -7.88
N LYS A 51 8.58 -0.21 -8.40
CA LYS A 51 8.34 -0.27 -9.85
C LYS A 51 7.82 1.04 -10.42
N MET A 52 6.92 1.71 -9.72
CA MET A 52 6.34 2.97 -10.20
C MET A 52 7.36 4.11 -10.15
N VAL A 53 8.17 4.19 -9.10
CA VAL A 53 9.21 5.21 -9.00
C VAL A 53 10.27 5.03 -10.08
N ASP A 54 10.76 3.79 -10.25
CA ASP A 54 11.74 3.46 -11.28
C ASP A 54 11.20 3.78 -12.70
N LEU A 55 9.89 3.55 -12.96
CA LEU A 55 9.26 3.80 -14.26
C LEU A 55 8.97 5.28 -14.56
N PHE A 56 8.54 6.06 -13.56
CA PHE A 56 7.98 7.39 -13.78
C PHE A 56 8.88 8.54 -13.35
N PHE A 57 9.86 8.30 -12.47
CA PHE A 57 10.62 9.36 -11.80
C PHE A 57 12.13 9.18 -11.84
N ASP A 58 12.66 8.11 -12.47
CA ASP A 58 14.10 7.83 -12.57
C ASP A 58 14.83 7.92 -11.21
N GLN A 59 14.13 7.50 -10.16
CA GLN A 59 14.62 7.48 -8.78
C GLN A 59 14.63 6.04 -8.28
N ASN A 60 15.58 5.70 -7.43
CA ASN A 60 15.59 4.39 -6.79
C ASN A 60 14.42 4.28 -5.80
N GLY A 61 13.60 3.24 -5.96
CA GLY A 61 12.45 3.05 -5.09
C GLY A 61 12.73 2.81 -3.60
N ASP A 62 13.88 2.22 -3.21
CA ASP A 62 14.22 2.10 -1.78
C ASP A 62 14.58 3.46 -1.18
N ASP A 63 15.28 4.32 -1.94
CA ASP A 63 15.59 5.69 -1.52
C ASP A 63 14.32 6.53 -1.38
N PHE A 64 13.39 6.41 -2.34
CA PHE A 64 12.07 7.06 -2.26
C PHE A 64 11.29 6.65 -1.01
N ILE A 65 11.27 5.36 -0.68
CA ILE A 65 10.61 4.88 0.53
C ILE A 65 11.29 5.47 1.76
N ALA A 66 12.62 5.50 1.83
CA ALA A 66 13.36 6.05 2.96
C ALA A 66 13.12 7.57 3.13
N GLU A 67 13.03 8.31 2.03
CA GLU A 67 12.73 9.74 2.01
C GLU A 67 11.35 10.05 2.60
N HIS A 68 10.34 9.23 2.24
CA HIS A 68 8.96 9.48 2.64
C HIS A 68 8.49 8.71 3.88
N ALA A 69 9.21 7.69 4.34
CA ALA A 69 8.88 6.95 5.57
C ALA A 69 9.24 7.71 6.86
N ASN A 70 10.16 8.69 6.79
CA ASN A 70 10.80 9.31 7.95
C ASN A 70 10.11 10.58 8.49
N LYS A 71 8.80 10.76 8.26
CA LYS A 71 8.07 11.84 8.95
C LYS A 71 7.81 11.42 10.40
N THR A 72 8.46 12.10 11.34
CA THR A 72 8.18 12.00 12.78
C THR A 72 6.69 12.23 13.05
N GLY A 73 6.04 11.37 13.83
CA GLY A 73 4.62 11.52 14.23
C GLY A 73 3.62 10.60 13.53
N ILE A 74 4.09 9.57 12.80
CA ILE A 74 3.19 8.55 12.25
C ILE A 74 2.62 7.71 13.40
N ALA A 75 1.29 7.77 13.58
CA ALA A 75 0.59 6.92 14.53
C ALA A 75 0.81 5.45 14.16
N THR A 76 1.34 4.66 15.09
CA THR A 76 1.49 3.22 14.91
C THR A 76 0.15 2.55 15.13
N LEU A 77 -0.19 1.55 14.31
CA LEU A 77 -1.41 0.76 14.52
C LEU A 77 -1.27 -0.16 15.73
N GLY A 78 -2.35 -0.27 16.51
CA GLY A 78 -2.39 -1.11 17.71
C GLY A 78 -2.88 -2.53 17.44
N ASN A 79 -3.57 -2.78 16.34
CA ASN A 79 -4.13 -4.11 16.02
C ASN A 79 -4.48 -4.30 14.53
N TYR A 80 -4.72 -5.54 14.14
CA TYR A 80 -5.07 -5.90 12.75
C TYR A 80 -6.43 -5.39 12.27
N LYS A 81 -7.39 -5.06 13.17
CA LYS A 81 -8.67 -4.45 12.76
C LYS A 81 -8.44 -3.04 12.24
N GLU A 82 -7.59 -2.27 12.92
CA GLU A 82 -7.17 -0.94 12.45
C GLU A 82 -6.39 -1.04 11.13
N MET A 83 -5.50 -2.03 10.99
CA MET A 83 -4.80 -2.27 9.73
C MET A 83 -5.75 -2.60 8.58
N HIS A 84 -6.72 -3.50 8.79
CA HIS A 84 -7.75 -3.80 7.79
C HIS A 84 -8.51 -2.55 7.34
N PHE A 85 -8.89 -1.71 8.29
CA PHE A 85 -9.59 -0.46 8.01
C PHE A 85 -8.72 0.51 7.19
N MET A 86 -7.46 0.71 7.57
CA MET A 86 -6.52 1.57 6.85
C MET A 86 -6.21 1.06 5.44
N ASN A 87 -5.99 -0.26 5.29
CA ASN A 87 -5.83 -0.91 4.00
C ASN A 87 -7.04 -0.65 3.08
N ALA A 88 -8.25 -0.77 3.62
CA ALA A 88 -9.49 -0.53 2.88
C ALA A 88 -9.63 0.93 2.44
N GLN A 89 -9.21 1.89 3.27
CA GLN A 89 -9.15 3.31 2.90
C GLN A 89 -8.16 3.53 1.74
N LEU A 90 -6.94 2.98 1.83
CA LEU A 90 -5.95 3.06 0.76
C LEU A 90 -6.49 2.45 -0.55
N LEU A 91 -7.11 1.28 -0.48
CA LEU A 91 -7.73 0.62 -1.63
C LEU A 91 -8.85 1.47 -2.27
N SER A 92 -9.64 2.16 -1.45
CA SER A 92 -10.67 3.09 -1.94
C SER A 92 -10.05 4.26 -2.72
N GLU A 93 -9.00 4.87 -2.18
CA GLU A 93 -8.28 5.97 -2.84
C GLU A 93 -7.62 5.52 -4.15
N LEU A 94 -6.99 4.35 -4.16
CA LEU A 94 -6.41 3.76 -5.37
C LEU A 94 -7.45 3.52 -6.47
N LYS A 95 -8.63 2.99 -6.09
CA LYS A 95 -9.75 2.79 -7.02
C LYS A 95 -10.32 4.10 -7.54
N GLN A 96 -10.33 5.15 -6.71
CA GLN A 96 -10.73 6.48 -7.14
C GLN A 96 -9.73 7.06 -8.16
N LEU A 97 -8.42 6.94 -7.90
CA LEU A 97 -7.40 7.36 -8.85
C LEU A 97 -7.56 6.66 -10.20
N LEU A 98 -7.78 5.34 -10.21
CA LEU A 98 -8.00 4.57 -11.44
C LEU A 98 -9.13 5.11 -12.31
N ARG A 99 -10.19 5.68 -11.71
CA ARG A 99 -11.32 6.27 -12.46
C ARG A 99 -10.98 7.62 -13.10
N GLU A 100 -9.94 8.28 -12.59
CA GLU A 100 -9.54 9.63 -13.00
C GLU A 100 -8.35 9.64 -13.96
N LEU A 101 -7.74 8.47 -14.22
CA LEU A 101 -6.65 8.31 -15.17
C LEU A 101 -7.18 8.15 -16.60
N ASP A 102 -6.55 8.84 -17.54
CA ASP A 102 -6.82 8.76 -18.97
C ASP A 102 -5.79 7.91 -19.74
N ASP A 103 -4.79 7.35 -19.04
CA ASP A 103 -3.77 6.46 -19.60
C ASP A 103 -4.13 4.99 -19.36
N ALA A 104 -4.45 4.27 -20.44
CA ALA A 104 -4.86 2.87 -20.39
C ALA A 104 -3.78 1.92 -19.86
N ASN A 105 -2.50 2.17 -20.19
CA ASN A 105 -1.39 1.32 -19.74
C ASN A 105 -1.14 1.51 -18.24
N LEU A 106 -1.16 2.76 -17.78
CA LEU A 106 -1.05 3.09 -16.37
C LEU A 106 -2.23 2.54 -15.57
N THR A 107 -3.44 2.64 -16.11
CA THR A 107 -4.66 2.09 -15.51
C THR A 107 -4.55 0.57 -15.35
N ALA A 108 -4.09 -0.14 -16.37
CA ALA A 108 -3.89 -1.59 -16.31
C ALA A 108 -2.82 -1.98 -15.26
N LEU A 109 -1.70 -1.26 -15.23
CA LEU A 109 -0.62 -1.49 -14.27
C LEU A 109 -1.09 -1.28 -12.82
N ILE A 110 -1.76 -0.16 -12.53
CA ILE A 110 -2.26 0.12 -11.18
C ILE A 110 -3.38 -0.87 -10.80
N SER A 111 -4.27 -1.24 -11.74
CA SER A 111 -5.35 -2.20 -11.48
C SER A 111 -4.83 -3.57 -11.04
N TYR A 112 -3.72 -4.03 -11.62
CA TYR A 112 -3.07 -5.27 -11.20
C TYR A 112 -2.63 -5.20 -9.72
N TRP A 113 -2.02 -4.10 -9.30
CA TRP A 113 -1.59 -3.92 -7.91
C TRP A 113 -2.76 -3.77 -6.95
N VAL A 114 -3.79 -3.03 -7.34
CA VAL A 114 -5.02 -2.89 -6.55
C VAL A 114 -5.68 -4.25 -6.32
N ALA A 115 -5.74 -5.11 -7.32
CA ALA A 115 -6.26 -6.46 -7.17
C ALA A 115 -5.41 -7.30 -6.19
N ALA A 116 -4.08 -7.23 -6.30
CA ALA A 116 -3.18 -7.94 -5.39
C ALA A 116 -3.33 -7.46 -3.93
N LEU A 117 -3.41 -6.15 -3.71
CA LEU A 117 -3.66 -5.56 -2.38
C LEU A 117 -5.03 -5.97 -1.83
N GLN A 118 -6.06 -5.97 -2.68
CA GLN A 118 -7.41 -6.38 -2.29
C GLN A 118 -7.43 -7.84 -1.81
N VAL A 119 -6.76 -8.75 -2.52
CA VAL A 119 -6.69 -10.17 -2.14
C VAL A 119 -6.09 -10.34 -0.75
N GLU A 120 -5.00 -9.64 -0.44
CA GLU A 120 -4.36 -9.76 0.88
C GLU A 120 -5.19 -9.07 1.98
N ASN A 121 -5.93 -8.01 1.66
CA ASN A 121 -6.84 -7.38 2.63
C ASN A 121 -8.07 -8.25 2.94
N ASP A 122 -8.67 -8.87 1.92
CA ASP A 122 -9.77 -9.82 2.08
C ASP A 122 -9.30 -11.06 2.86
N GLU A 123 -8.07 -11.51 2.63
CA GLU A 123 -7.48 -12.60 3.41
C GLU A 123 -7.27 -12.19 4.87
N LEU A 124 -6.81 -10.96 5.14
CA LEU A 124 -6.67 -10.43 6.48
C LEU A 124 -8.03 -10.40 7.20
N GLU A 125 -9.09 -9.96 6.54
CA GLU A 125 -10.46 -9.92 7.07
C GLU A 125 -10.95 -11.28 7.59
N LYS A 126 -10.69 -12.37 6.84
CA LYS A 126 -11.10 -13.73 7.21
C LYS A 126 -10.54 -14.20 8.55
N HIS A 127 -9.38 -13.67 8.95
CA HIS A 127 -8.69 -14.05 10.18
C HIS A 127 -8.88 -13.03 11.31
N LEU A 128 -9.62 -11.94 11.08
CA LEU A 128 -9.93 -10.98 12.15
C LEU A 128 -10.79 -11.66 13.23
N PRO A 129 -10.61 -11.29 14.51
CA PRO A 129 -11.51 -11.75 15.57
C PRO A 129 -12.93 -11.28 15.26
N GLN A 130 -13.79 -12.23 14.89
CA GLN A 130 -15.23 -12.03 14.82
C GLN A 130 -15.67 -11.77 16.26
N GLY A 131 -16.30 -10.63 16.53
CA GLY A 131 -16.68 -10.26 17.90
C GLY A 131 -17.56 -11.35 18.52
N GLU A 132 -17.37 -11.59 19.83
CA GLU A 132 -18.41 -12.18 20.68
C GLU A 132 -19.61 -11.23 20.79
#